data_AF-A0AAD6E0Y3-F1
#
_entry.id   AF-A0AAD6E0Y3-F1
#
_cell.length_a   1.000
_cell.length_b   1.000
_cell.length_c   1.000
_cell.angle_alpha   90.00
_cell.angle_beta   90.00
_cell.angle_gamma   90.00
#
_symmetry.space_group_name_H-M   'P 1'
#
loop_
_entity.id
_entity.type
_entity.pdbx_description
1 polymer ?
#
loop_
_entity_poly.entity_id
_entity_poly.type
_entity_poly.pdbx_seq_one_letter_code
_entity_poly.pdbx_strand_id
1 'polypeptide(L)'
;MKVSTILTAAFASAASAAQYGIYAVGSEASVVLFPNDPTVKVHQWAGESKWRGDLGNPSTTFQSIPSDNYISCVGNVCEATKLPTSFIVELHGEPNPEFDTWAHNYTIREEGTNLVWTIVGDHLECSEPVVSDNQLFRFSES
;
A
#
# COMPACT_ATOMS: atom_id res chain seq x y z
N MET A 1 20.88 -42.77 -4.07
CA MET A 1 19.56 -42.10 -4.17
C MET A 1 19.65 -40.79 -3.42
N LYS A 2 19.42 -39.65 -4.09
CA LYS A 2 19.52 -38.31 -3.48
C LYS A 2 18.10 -37.87 -3.17
N VAL A 3 17.73 -37.87 -1.89
CA VAL A 3 16.42 -37.41 -1.42
C VAL A 3 16.47 -35.89 -1.43
N SER A 4 15.71 -35.25 -2.31
CA SER A 4 15.54 -33.79 -2.31
C SER A 4 14.43 -33.45 -1.32
N THR A 5 14.80 -32.81 -0.22
CA THR A 5 13.86 -32.24 0.74
C THR A 5 13.14 -31.07 0.07
N ILE A 6 11.84 -31.21 -0.12
CA ILE A 6 10.96 -30.10 -0.51
C ILE A 6 10.90 -29.17 0.70
N LEU A 7 11.49 -27.97 0.61
CA LEU A 7 11.19 -26.89 1.55
C LEU A 7 9.76 -26.43 1.26
N THR A 8 8.81 -26.92 2.06
CA THR A 8 7.50 -26.28 2.18
C THR A 8 7.75 -24.92 2.85
N ALA A 9 7.72 -23.84 2.06
CA ALA A 9 7.65 -22.50 2.61
C ALA A 9 6.33 -22.39 3.38
N ALA A 10 6.41 -22.47 4.70
CA ALA A 10 5.29 -22.15 5.57
C ALA A 10 5.05 -20.65 5.44
N PHE A 11 3.95 -20.25 4.81
CA PHE A 11 3.44 -18.90 4.92
C PHE A 11 3.23 -18.65 6.41
N ALA A 12 4.03 -17.73 6.96
CA ALA A 12 3.92 -17.32 8.34
C ALA A 12 2.46 -16.93 8.63
N SER A 13 2.00 -17.38 9.80
CA SER A 13 0.64 -17.29 10.29
C SER A 13 0.02 -15.91 10.10
N ALA A 14 -1.22 -15.90 9.60
CA ALA A 14 -2.15 -14.77 9.54
C ALA A 14 -2.56 -14.27 10.95
N ALA A 15 -1.59 -13.87 11.77
CA ALA A 15 -1.82 -13.22 13.05
C ALA A 15 -1.46 -11.73 12.92
N SER A 16 -2.50 -10.89 12.90
CA SER A 16 -2.48 -9.41 13.02
C SER A 16 -2.28 -8.54 11.77
N ALA A 17 -2.73 -8.97 10.58
CA ALA A 17 -2.90 -7.97 9.52
C ALA A 17 -4.01 -6.97 9.94
N ALA A 18 -3.59 -5.77 10.34
CA ALA A 18 -4.46 -4.70 10.79
C ALA A 18 -5.17 -4.04 9.60
N GLN A 19 -6.24 -3.30 9.91
CA GLN A 19 -7.05 -2.60 8.92
C GLN A 19 -6.72 -1.12 8.96
N TYR A 20 -6.32 -0.60 7.81
CA TYR A 20 -5.85 0.76 7.67
C TYR A 20 -6.69 1.50 6.64
N GLY A 21 -6.95 2.76 6.94
CA GLY A 21 -7.08 3.79 5.94
C GLY A 21 -5.72 4.17 5.36
N ILE A 22 -5.68 4.53 4.09
CA ILE A 22 -4.45 5.02 3.43
C ILE A 22 -4.76 6.41 2.89
N TYR A 23 -4.07 7.41 3.41
CA TYR A 23 -4.25 8.82 3.07
C TYR A 23 -3.07 9.32 2.26
N ALA A 24 -3.35 9.85 1.08
CA ALA A 24 -2.36 10.41 0.17
C ALA A 24 -2.15 11.90 0.49
N VAL A 25 -0.91 12.27 0.83
CA VAL A 25 -0.59 13.60 1.40
C VAL A 25 -0.74 14.70 0.36
N GLY A 26 -0.13 14.55 -0.82
CA GLY A 26 -0.11 15.59 -1.86
C GLY A 26 -1.50 15.97 -2.41
N SER A 27 -2.44 15.03 -2.45
CA SER A 27 -3.83 15.28 -2.88
C SER A 27 -4.81 15.51 -1.74
N GLU A 28 -4.36 15.39 -0.49
CA GLU A 28 -5.20 15.43 0.71
C GLU A 28 -6.43 14.51 0.62
N ALA A 29 -6.23 13.26 0.18
CA ALA A 29 -7.33 12.36 -0.19
C ALA A 29 -7.07 10.92 0.22
N SER A 30 -8.13 10.14 0.45
CA SER A 30 -8.00 8.71 0.74
C SER A 30 -7.77 7.90 -0.53
N VAL A 31 -6.93 6.87 -0.43
CA VAL A 31 -6.81 5.83 -1.45
C VAL A 31 -8.04 4.95 -1.40
N VAL A 32 -8.76 4.89 -2.51
CA VAL A 32 -10.06 4.25 -2.63
C VAL A 32 -10.14 3.30 -3.80
N LEU A 33 -11.00 2.29 -3.65
CA LEU A 33 -11.42 1.42 -4.72
C LEU A 33 -12.92 1.56 -4.93
N PHE A 34 -13.34 2.04 -6.10
CA PHE A 34 -14.75 2.20 -6.41
C PHE A 34 -15.36 0.88 -6.91
N PRO A 35 -16.65 0.63 -6.65
CA PRO A 35 -17.34 -0.51 -7.23
C PRO A 35 -17.31 -0.46 -8.77
N ASN A 36 -16.90 -1.56 -9.40
CA ASN A 36 -16.82 -1.73 -10.86
C ASN A 36 -15.73 -0.90 -11.57
N ASP A 37 -14.87 -0.21 -10.84
CA ASP A 37 -13.70 0.46 -11.38
C ASP A 37 -12.46 -0.26 -10.82
N PRO A 38 -11.67 -0.97 -11.66
CA PRO A 38 -10.48 -1.64 -11.17
C PRO A 38 -9.37 -0.65 -10.81
N THR A 39 -9.40 0.59 -11.29
CA THR A 39 -8.34 1.56 -11.01
C THR A 39 -8.37 1.98 -9.54
N VAL A 40 -7.20 1.95 -8.90
CA VAL A 40 -7.01 2.47 -7.54
C VAL A 40 -6.92 3.98 -7.62
N LYS A 41 -7.80 4.67 -6.92
CA LYS A 41 -7.97 6.13 -7.00
C LYS A 41 -7.62 6.83 -5.70
N VAL A 42 -7.42 8.14 -5.79
CA VAL A 42 -7.43 9.03 -4.64
C VAL A 42 -8.67 9.92 -4.70
N HIS A 43 -9.41 10.00 -3.61
CA HIS A 43 -10.65 10.78 -3.60
C HIS A 43 -10.97 11.37 -2.22
N GLN A 44 -11.22 12.68 -2.17
CA GLN A 44 -11.38 13.43 -0.90
C GLN A 44 -12.71 13.16 -0.17
N TRP A 45 -13.76 12.79 -0.90
CA TRP A 45 -15.12 12.65 -0.35
C TRP A 45 -15.75 11.27 -0.53
N ALA A 46 -14.97 10.32 -1.04
CA ALA A 46 -15.41 8.93 -1.07
C ALA A 46 -15.01 8.39 0.30
N GLY A 47 -15.94 7.72 0.99
CA GLY A 47 -15.61 7.07 2.25
C GLY A 47 -14.33 6.24 2.10
N GLU A 48 -13.48 6.28 3.12
CA GLU A 48 -12.18 5.63 3.09
C GLU A 48 -12.32 4.12 2.81
N SER A 49 -11.60 3.62 1.80
CA SER A 49 -11.48 2.18 1.60
C SER A 49 -10.60 1.60 2.70
N LYS A 50 -11.06 0.50 3.29
CA LYS A 50 -10.28 -0.22 4.30
C LYS A 50 -9.36 -1.23 3.63
N TRP A 51 -8.08 -1.15 3.96
CA TRP A 51 -7.03 -1.99 3.44
C TRP A 51 -6.42 -2.83 4.57
N ARG A 52 -6.32 -4.13 4.35
CA ARG A 52 -5.59 -5.04 5.22
C ARG A 52 -4.14 -5.08 4.77
N GLY A 53 -3.22 -4.89 5.72
CA GLY A 53 -1.79 -5.03 5.51
C GLY A 53 -1.08 -5.34 6.84
N ASP A 54 0.19 -5.74 6.76
CA ASP A 54 1.06 -5.90 7.93
C ASP A 54 2.26 -4.98 7.79
N LEU A 55 2.15 -3.79 8.40
CA LEU A 55 3.20 -2.77 8.37
C LEU A 55 4.40 -3.09 9.28
N GLY A 56 4.33 -4.15 10.09
CA GLY A 56 5.42 -4.61 10.95
C GLY A 56 6.43 -5.51 10.23
N ASN A 57 6.11 -5.94 9.02
CA ASN A 57 6.96 -6.80 8.20
C ASN A 57 7.82 -6.00 7.20
N PRO A 58 8.95 -6.57 6.73
CA PRO A 58 9.79 -5.93 5.72
C PRO A 58 9.07 -5.73 4.38
N SER A 59 8.05 -6.55 4.09
CA SER A 59 7.13 -6.35 2.97
C SER A 59 5.70 -6.69 3.38
N THR A 60 4.74 -6.03 2.72
CA THR A 60 3.31 -6.13 2.98
C THR A 60 2.54 -6.20 1.67
N THR A 61 1.28 -6.61 1.75
CA THR A 61 0.31 -6.50 0.65
C THR A 61 -0.84 -5.64 1.13
N PHE A 62 -1.50 -4.93 0.21
CA PHE A 62 -2.69 -4.13 0.54
C PHE A 62 -3.93 -4.78 -0.04
N GLN A 63 -4.67 -5.50 0.79
CA GLN A 63 -5.91 -6.18 0.40
C GLN A 63 -7.13 -5.33 0.79
N SER A 64 -7.96 -4.97 -0.18
CA SER A 64 -9.24 -4.32 0.04
C SER A 64 -10.18 -5.22 0.84
N ILE A 65 -10.60 -4.77 2.02
CA ILE A 65 -11.58 -5.49 2.87
C ILE A 65 -12.92 -5.75 2.16
N PRO A 66 -13.55 -4.78 1.44
CA PRO A 66 -14.87 -5.02 0.85
C PRO A 66 -14.85 -5.93 -0.39
N SER A 67 -13.71 -6.08 -1.08
CA SER A 67 -13.64 -6.76 -2.38
C SER A 67 -12.67 -7.95 -2.44
N ASP A 68 -11.86 -8.14 -1.39
CA ASP A 68 -10.74 -9.09 -1.33
C ASP A 68 -9.71 -8.94 -2.46
N ASN A 69 -9.72 -7.81 -3.19
CA ASN A 69 -8.73 -7.49 -4.21
C ASN A 69 -7.47 -6.89 -3.60
N TYR A 70 -6.32 -7.11 -4.23
CA TYR A 70 -5.05 -6.50 -3.87
C TYR A 70 -4.76 -5.29 -4.77
N ILE A 71 -4.09 -4.28 -4.21
CA ILE A 71 -3.46 -3.25 -5.04
C ILE A 71 -2.29 -3.88 -5.79
N SER A 72 -2.25 -3.68 -7.10
CA SER A 72 -1.15 -4.10 -7.97
C SER A 72 -0.84 -2.98 -8.94
N CYS A 73 0.43 -2.65 -9.10
CA CYS A 73 0.89 -1.62 -10.03
C CYS A 73 1.76 -2.23 -11.13
N VAL A 74 1.42 -3.46 -11.58
CA VAL A 74 2.09 -4.11 -12.70
C VAL A 74 1.72 -3.35 -13.99
N GLY A 75 2.51 -2.32 -14.30
CA GLY A 75 2.21 -1.29 -15.30
C GLY A 75 2.54 0.10 -14.75
N ASN A 76 2.05 1.17 -15.40
CA ASN A 76 2.15 2.51 -14.82
C ASN A 76 1.01 2.76 -13.82
N VAL A 77 -0.22 2.36 -14.15
CA VAL A 77 -1.42 2.60 -13.32
C VAL A 77 -1.66 1.44 -12.34
N CYS A 78 -1.97 1.75 -11.10
CA CYS A 78 -2.32 0.78 -10.07
C CYS A 78 -3.79 0.36 -10.19
N GLU A 79 -4.02 -0.95 -10.16
CA GLU A 79 -5.31 -1.58 -10.29
C GLU A 79 -5.56 -2.61 -9.18
N ALA A 80 -6.84 -2.88 -8.93
CA ALA A 80 -7.31 -3.92 -8.05
C ALA A 80 -7.32 -5.26 -8.78
N THR A 81 -6.55 -6.21 -8.28
CA THR A 81 -6.42 -7.55 -8.88
C THR A 81 -6.66 -8.64 -7.85
N LYS A 82 -6.78 -9.90 -8.31
CA LYS A 82 -6.88 -11.07 -7.42
C LYS A 82 -5.51 -11.63 -7.01
N LEU A 83 -4.42 -11.09 -7.54
CA LEU A 83 -3.07 -11.57 -7.25
C LEU A 83 -2.38 -10.55 -6.33
N PRO A 84 -1.78 -11.01 -5.22
CA PRO A 84 -1.06 -10.12 -4.32
C PRO A 84 0.19 -9.55 -5.00
N THR A 85 0.41 -8.26 -4.82
CA THR A 85 1.69 -7.59 -5.07
C THR A 85 2.28 -7.14 -3.74
N SER A 86 3.57 -7.43 -3.54
CA SER A 86 4.30 -7.06 -2.33
C SER A 86 4.86 -5.65 -2.43
N PHE A 87 4.78 -4.91 -1.33
CA PHE A 87 5.28 -3.56 -1.19
C PHE A 87 6.14 -3.42 0.06
N ILE A 88 7.14 -2.56 0.00
CA ILE A 88 7.98 -2.14 1.11
C ILE A 88 7.50 -0.75 1.54
N VAL A 89 7.17 -0.59 2.82
CA VAL A 89 6.69 0.66 3.41
C VAL A 89 7.83 1.29 4.19
N GLU A 90 8.29 2.45 3.75
CA GLU A 90 9.48 3.11 4.29
C GLU A 90 9.06 4.43 4.94
N LEU A 91 9.53 4.66 6.17
CA LEU A 91 9.31 5.93 6.86
C LEU A 91 10.03 7.05 6.11
N HIS A 92 9.29 8.12 5.79
CA HIS A 92 9.84 9.31 5.16
C HIS A 92 10.10 10.39 6.21
N GLY A 93 11.38 10.74 6.37
CA GLY A 93 11.84 11.72 7.35
C GLY A 93 12.04 11.15 8.75
N GLU A 94 12.47 12.00 9.68
CA GLU A 94 12.67 11.62 11.08
C GLU A 94 11.32 11.62 11.83
N PRO A 95 11.09 10.66 12.76
CA PRO A 95 9.91 10.67 13.60
C PRO A 95 9.86 11.98 14.40
N ASN A 96 8.80 12.77 14.23
CA ASN A 96 8.57 13.92 15.10
C ASN A 96 7.77 13.46 16.34
N PRO A 97 8.37 13.45 17.55
CA PRO A 97 7.71 12.94 18.74
C PRO A 97 6.56 13.81 19.27
N GLU A 98 6.30 14.98 18.68
CA GLU A 98 5.29 15.93 19.19
C GLU A 98 3.87 15.74 18.63
N PHE A 99 3.63 14.84 17.67
CA PHE A 99 2.29 14.66 17.12
C PHE A 99 1.87 13.18 17.03
N ASP A 100 0.56 13.00 17.20
CA ASP A 100 -0.26 11.79 17.15
C ASP A 100 0.05 10.86 15.96
N THR A 101 -0.48 9.64 15.95
CA THR A 101 -0.37 8.57 14.93
C THR A 101 -0.54 8.99 13.44
N TRP A 102 -0.97 10.23 13.19
CA TRP A 102 -0.94 10.93 11.90
C TRP A 102 0.41 11.60 11.54
N ALA A 103 1.44 11.47 12.38
CA ALA A 103 2.68 12.24 12.32
C ALA A 103 3.73 11.71 11.34
N HIS A 104 3.50 10.54 10.75
CA HIS A 104 4.48 9.88 9.90
C HIS A 104 4.01 9.82 8.47
N ASN A 105 4.86 10.31 7.57
CA ASN A 105 4.72 10.12 6.14
C ASN A 105 5.51 8.88 5.76
N TYR A 106 4.99 8.12 4.80
CA TYR A 106 5.60 6.91 4.29
C TYR A 106 5.71 6.99 2.77
N THR A 107 6.79 6.44 2.24
CA THR A 107 6.89 6.05 0.83
C THR A 107 6.57 4.58 0.71
N ILE A 108 5.85 4.20 -0.35
CA ILE A 108 5.44 2.81 -0.59
C ILE A 108 6.06 2.38 -1.91
N ARG A 109 6.98 1.42 -1.84
CA ARG A 109 7.77 0.94 -2.99
C ARG A 109 7.37 -0.48 -3.35
N GLU A 110 7.25 -0.80 -4.64
CA GLU A 110 7.02 -2.18 -5.06
C GLU A 110 8.26 -3.05 -4.79
N GLU A 111 8.05 -4.22 -4.18
CA GLU A 111 9.13 -5.12 -3.83
C GLU A 111 9.82 -5.66 -5.08
N GLY A 112 11.16 -5.60 -5.11
CA GLY A 112 11.96 -6.03 -6.28
C GLY A 112 12.09 -4.96 -7.38
N THR A 113 11.45 -3.80 -7.24
CA THR A 113 11.64 -2.65 -8.12
C THR A 113 12.06 -1.41 -7.32
N ASN A 114 12.40 -0.33 -8.04
CA ASN A 114 12.65 0.98 -7.45
C ASN A 114 11.43 1.92 -7.55
N LEU A 115 10.31 1.44 -8.08
CA LEU A 115 9.14 2.27 -8.34
C LEU A 115 8.32 2.46 -7.06
N VAL A 116 7.91 3.70 -6.82
CA VAL A 116 7.10 4.09 -5.67
C VAL A 116 5.72 4.53 -6.10
N TRP A 117 4.75 4.31 -5.21
CA TRP A 117 3.41 4.85 -5.36
C TRP A 117 3.47 6.36 -5.54
N THR A 118 2.78 6.84 -6.57
CA THR A 118 2.74 8.23 -6.98
C THR A 118 1.32 8.59 -7.36
N ILE A 119 0.83 9.72 -6.85
CA ILE A 119 -0.46 10.27 -7.23
C ILE A 119 -0.31 10.98 -8.57
N VAL A 120 -1.13 10.58 -9.56
CA VAL A 120 -1.20 11.21 -10.88
C VAL A 120 -2.65 11.53 -11.19
N GLY A 121 -3.04 12.80 -11.09
CA GLY A 121 -4.44 13.19 -11.24
C GLY A 121 -5.29 12.62 -10.10
N ASP A 122 -6.28 11.78 -10.43
CA ASP A 122 -7.18 11.11 -9.48
C ASP A 122 -6.84 9.63 -9.26
N HIS A 123 -5.77 9.11 -9.87
CA HIS A 123 -5.37 7.71 -9.74
C HIS A 123 -3.97 7.53 -9.19
N LEU A 124 -3.73 6.31 -8.72
CA LEU A 124 -2.44 5.88 -8.19
C LEU A 124 -1.62 5.20 -9.30
N GLU A 125 -0.34 5.52 -9.38
CA GLU A 125 0.63 4.94 -10.30
C GLU A 125 1.89 4.46 -9.56
N CYS A 126 2.70 3.62 -10.21
CA CYS A 126 4.09 3.37 -9.82
C CYS A 126 5.02 4.19 -10.71
N SER A 127 5.87 5.02 -10.12
CA SER A 127 6.82 5.88 -10.85
C SER A 127 8.18 5.92 -10.14
N GLU A 128 9.18 6.46 -10.82
CA GLU A 128 10.50 6.68 -10.23
C GLU A 128 10.39 7.59 -8.98
N PRO A 129 11.21 7.34 -7.94
CA PRO A 129 11.18 8.10 -6.71
C PRO A 129 11.70 9.52 -6.96
N VAL A 130 10.92 10.50 -6.51
CA VAL A 130 11.24 11.92 -6.53
C VAL A 130 10.87 12.54 -5.19
N VAL A 131 11.45 13.68 -4.85
CA VAL A 131 11.05 14.40 -3.64
C VAL A 131 9.74 15.13 -3.93
N SER A 132 8.61 14.55 -3.55
CA SER A 132 7.27 15.11 -3.77
C SER A 132 6.25 14.59 -2.75
N ASP A 133 5.34 15.46 -2.31
CA ASP A 133 4.21 15.08 -1.46
C ASP A 133 3.25 14.11 -2.15
N ASN A 134 3.27 14.02 -3.48
CA ASN A 134 2.51 13.04 -4.25
C ASN A 134 3.02 11.59 -4.09
N GLN A 135 4.16 11.40 -3.42
CA GLN A 135 4.71 10.07 -3.10
C GLN A 135 4.67 9.78 -1.60
N LEU A 136 3.99 10.62 -0.82
CA LEU A 136 3.87 10.50 0.62
C LEU A 136 2.46 10.04 1.00
N PHE A 137 2.41 9.04 1.86
CA PHE A 137 1.18 8.42 2.35
C PHE A 137 1.19 8.33 3.86
N ARG A 138 0.01 8.29 4.47
CA ARG A 138 -0.20 8.07 5.90
C ARG A 138 -1.18 6.94 6.11
N PHE A 139 -1.04 6.24 7.21
CA PHE A 139 -1.96 5.17 7.59
C PHE A 139 -2.77 5.60 8.82
N SER A 140 -4.07 5.37 8.78
CA SER A 140 -4.97 5.51 9.92
C SER A 140 -5.45 4.12 10.34
N GLU A 141 -5.16 3.70 11.57
CA GLU A 141 -5.76 2.46 12.09
C GLU A 141 -7.28 2.63 12.22
N SER A 142 -8.04 1.60 11.85
CA SER A 142 -9.51 1.65 11.72
C SER A 142 -10.27 0.51 12.39
#